data_AF-A0A4C2AC40-F1
#
_entry.id   AF-A0A4C2AC40-F1
#
_cell.length_a   1.000
_cell.length_b   1.000
_cell.length_c   1.000
_cell.angle_alpha   90.00
_cell.angle_beta   90.00
_cell.angle_gamma   90.00
#
_symmetry.space_group_name_H-M   'P 1'
#
loop_
_entity.id
_entity.type
_entity.pdbx_description
1 polymer ?
#
loop_
_entity_poly.entity_id
_entity_poly.type
_entity_poly.pdbx_seq_one_letter_code
_entity_poly.pdbx_strand_id
1 'polypeptide(L)'
;MKLAVQAVQTKAMGYKKAVKMFSVPRTTLRRLAKCTGESLDSVVHRPLGRKCVLPPEIEKELVEYLLFMESKYYGLTLMDVRRMAYQLATRNEIPNPFIKEVAGRAWLDHFLNRHKNELSIRKPTGTYMPECKV
;
A
#
# COMPACT_ATOMS: atom_id res chain seq x y z
N MET A 1 18.76 1.04 14.38
CA MET A 1 18.75 2.19 13.44
C MET A 1 18.25 3.48 14.10
N LYS A 2 17.14 3.49 14.88
CA LYS A 2 16.59 4.69 15.56
C LYS A 2 17.62 5.47 16.39
N LEU A 3 18.35 4.78 17.27
CA LEU A 3 19.41 5.35 18.10
C LEU A 3 20.53 6.04 17.30
N ALA A 4 20.90 5.44 16.16
CA ALA A 4 21.94 5.98 15.28
C ALA A 4 21.50 7.28 14.60
N VAL A 5 20.22 7.38 14.21
CA VAL A 5 19.65 8.59 13.60
C VAL A 5 19.54 9.70 14.64
N GLN A 6 19.06 9.38 15.84
CA GLN A 6 18.95 10.33 16.95
C GLN A 6 20.32 10.92 17.33
N ALA A 7 21.35 10.09 17.49
CA ALA A 7 22.71 10.54 17.83
C ALA A 7 23.34 11.47 16.78
N VAL A 8 22.96 11.31 15.50
CA VAL A 8 23.41 12.18 14.41
C VAL A 8 22.59 13.48 14.36
N GLN A 9 21.27 13.41 14.61
CA GLN A 9 20.39 14.59 14.63
C GLN A 9 20.71 15.53 15.80
N THR A 10 21.01 14.99 16.99
CA THR A 10 21.42 15.77 18.17
C THR A 10 22.85 16.31 18.07
N LYS A 11 23.54 16.10 16.93
CA LYS A 11 24.97 16.40 16.69
C LYS A 11 25.93 15.78 17.72
N ALA A 12 25.47 14.81 18.53
CA ALA A 12 26.30 14.11 19.50
C ALA A 12 27.38 13.25 18.83
N MET A 13 27.13 12.75 17.61
CA MET A 13 28.05 11.87 16.90
C MET A 13 28.11 12.17 15.40
N GLY A 14 29.32 12.27 14.85
CA GLY A 14 29.53 12.43 13.40
C GLY A 14 29.25 11.14 12.62
N TYR A 15 28.89 11.26 11.35
CA TYR A 15 28.49 10.14 10.48
C TYR A 15 29.47 8.95 10.49
N LYS A 16 30.79 9.20 10.47
CA LYS A 16 31.80 8.12 10.48
C LYS A 16 31.78 7.29 11.77
N LYS A 17 31.63 7.97 12.92
CA LYS A 17 31.52 7.29 14.23
C LYS A 17 30.22 6.50 14.34
N ALA A 18 29.10 7.08 13.90
CA ALA A 18 27.79 6.42 13.93
C ALA A 18 27.76 5.15 13.06
N VAL A 19 28.39 5.16 11.88
CA VAL A 19 28.53 3.98 11.01
C VAL A 19 29.30 2.86 11.72
N LYS A 20 30.41 3.18 12.38
CA LYS A 20 31.24 2.19 13.09
C LYS A 20 30.55 1.63 14.35
N MET A 21 29.80 2.47 15.07
CA MET A 21 29.15 2.09 16.33
C MET A 21 27.86 1.30 16.11
N PHE A 22 27.04 1.70 15.14
CA PHE A 22 25.70 1.14 14.93
C PHE A 22 25.59 0.24 13.70
N SER A 23 26.68 0.02 12.96
CA SER A 23 26.73 -0.78 11.72
C SER A 23 25.65 -0.40 10.70
N VAL A 24 25.27 0.89 10.65
CA VAL A 24 24.30 1.41 9.68
C VAL A 24 25.04 2.05 8.50
N PRO A 25 24.69 1.74 7.24
CA PRO A 25 25.30 2.37 6.07
C PRO A 25 25.20 3.90 6.10
N ARG A 26 26.29 4.55 5.69
CA ARG A 26 26.41 6.03 5.69
C ARG A 26 25.35 6.71 4.82
N THR A 27 24.96 6.07 3.71
CA THR A 27 23.91 6.55 2.79
C THR A 27 22.56 6.60 3.49
N THR A 28 22.20 5.55 4.22
CA THR A 28 20.96 5.46 4.99
C THR A 28 20.93 6.48 6.12
N LEU A 29 22.01 6.59 6.90
CA LEU A 29 22.12 7.60 7.96
C LEU A 29 21.97 9.04 7.43
N ARG A 30 22.60 9.36 6.30
CA ARG A 30 22.48 10.69 5.68
C ARG A 30 21.06 10.99 5.20
N ARG A 31 20.39 10.00 4.60
CA ARG A 31 19.00 10.12 4.15
C ARG A 31 18.07 10.39 5.34
N LEU A 32 18.21 9.63 6.42
CA LEU A 32 17.35 9.72 7.61
C LEU A 32 17.66 10.98 8.46
N ALA A 33 18.91 11.44 8.50
CA ALA A 33 19.30 12.64 9.25
C ALA A 33 18.71 13.94 8.66
N LYS A 34 18.44 13.98 7.34
CA LYS A 34 17.80 15.12 6.66
C LYS A 34 16.31 15.26 7.00
N CYS A 35 15.66 14.21 7.48
CA CYS A 35 14.25 14.20 7.88
C CYS A 35 14.07 14.69 9.34
N THR A 36 14.51 15.92 9.65
CA THR A 36 14.63 16.44 11.02
C THR A 36 13.31 16.93 11.65
N GLY A 37 12.15 16.58 11.11
CA GLY A 37 10.83 17.03 11.61
C GLY A 37 9.78 15.93 11.78
N GLU A 38 10.18 14.67 11.60
CA GLU A 38 9.29 13.51 11.68
C GLU A 38 9.67 12.62 12.87
N SER A 39 8.69 11.94 13.46
CA SER A 39 8.95 10.96 14.51
C SER A 39 9.98 9.92 14.06
N LEU A 40 10.96 9.60 14.92
CA LEU A 40 12.01 8.61 14.65
C LEU A 40 11.42 7.24 14.24
N ASP A 41 10.22 6.94 14.72
CA ASP A 41 9.49 5.72 14.38
C ASP A 41 9.06 5.73 12.91
N SER A 42 8.39 6.80 12.47
CA SER A 42 7.90 6.94 11.10
C SER A 42 9.04 7.06 10.08
N VAL A 43 10.16 7.68 10.45
CA VAL A 43 11.34 7.83 9.58
C VAL A 43 12.02 6.48 9.30
N VAL A 44 12.10 5.61 10.32
CA VAL A 44 12.74 4.29 10.20
C VAL A 44 11.82 3.27 9.54
N HIS A 45 10.52 3.31 9.83
CA HIS A 45 9.53 2.38 9.27
C HIS A 45 8.91 2.85 7.95
N ARG A 46 9.35 3.99 7.40
CA ARG A 46 8.86 4.50 6.11
C ARG A 46 9.06 3.45 5.02
N PRO A 47 7.99 2.93 4.40
CA PRO A 47 8.11 1.93 3.35
C PRO A 47 8.89 2.52 2.17
N LEU A 48 9.91 1.79 1.74
CA LEU A 48 10.77 2.19 0.63
C LEU A 48 10.07 1.80 -0.68
N GLY A 49 9.47 2.77 -1.37
CA GLY A 49 8.77 2.49 -2.63
C GLY A 49 7.89 3.65 -3.12
N ARG A 50 7.20 3.42 -4.24
CA ARG A 50 6.18 4.34 -4.74
C ARG A 50 5.04 4.46 -3.72
N LYS A 51 4.63 5.69 -3.42
CA LYS A 51 3.45 5.95 -2.59
C LYS A 51 2.22 5.32 -3.27
N CYS A 52 1.36 4.69 -2.47
CA CYS A 52 0.08 4.20 -2.97
C CYS A 52 -0.72 5.36 -3.56
N VAL A 53 -1.45 5.09 -4.65
CA VAL A 53 -2.34 6.07 -5.29
C VAL A 53 -3.47 6.47 -4.34
N LEU A 54 -3.94 5.52 -3.54
CA LEU A 54 -4.96 5.75 -2.52
C LEU A 54 -4.28 5.81 -1.13
N PRO A 55 -4.65 6.78 -0.28
CA PRO A 55 -4.26 6.82 1.13
C PRO A 55 -4.73 5.57 1.88
N PRO A 56 -4.04 5.17 2.95
CA PRO A 56 -4.39 3.97 3.71
C PRO A 56 -5.79 4.05 4.33
N GLU A 57 -6.32 5.24 4.61
CA GLU A 57 -7.67 5.46 5.12
C GLU A 57 -8.72 5.03 4.10
N ILE A 58 -8.61 5.54 2.87
CA ILE A 58 -9.53 5.21 1.77
C ILE A 58 -9.37 3.76 1.33
N GLU A 59 -8.14 3.24 1.41
CA GLU A 59 -7.87 1.84 1.09
C GLU A 59 -8.60 0.89 2.05
N LYS A 60 -8.71 1.24 3.34
CA LYS A 60 -9.49 0.46 4.32
C LYS A 60 -10.99 0.51 4.04
N GLU A 61 -11.53 1.69 3.74
CA GLU A 61 -12.95 1.84 3.38
C GLU A 61 -13.32 0.96 2.18
N LEU A 62 -12.44 0.92 1.17
CA LEU A 62 -12.63 0.05 0.01
C LEU A 62 -12.64 -1.44 0.39
N VAL A 63 -11.75 -1.89 1.28
CA VAL A 63 -11.68 -3.29 1.75
C VAL A 63 -12.93 -3.66 2.55
N GLU A 64 -13.38 -2.80 3.46
CA GLU A 64 -14.60 -3.03 4.23
C GLU A 64 -15.83 -3.14 3.33
N TYR A 65 -15.93 -2.27 2.33
CA TYR A 65 -17.00 -2.33 1.34
C TYR A 65 -16.94 -3.63 0.50
N LEU A 66 -15.74 -4.05 0.10
CA LEU A 66 -15.51 -5.31 -0.62
C LEU A 66 -16.01 -6.53 0.18
N LEU A 67 -15.69 -6.59 1.47
CA LEU A 67 -16.11 -7.66 2.39
C LEU A 67 -17.64 -7.66 2.59
N PHE A 68 -18.23 -6.47 2.77
CA PHE A 68 -19.68 -6.33 2.89
C PHE A 68 -20.40 -6.81 1.63
N MET A 69 -19.88 -6.46 0.45
CA MET A 69 -20.47 -6.87 -0.82
C MET A 69 -20.30 -8.36 -1.08
N GLU A 70 -19.16 -8.96 -0.72
CA GLU A 70 -18.95 -10.42 -0.81
C GLU A 70 -19.94 -11.19 0.08
N SER A 71 -20.30 -10.65 1.25
CA SER A 71 -21.30 -11.24 2.14
C SER A 71 -22.72 -11.19 1.57
N LYS A 72 -23.05 -10.16 0.78
CA LYS A 72 -24.41 -9.88 0.29
C LYS A 72 -24.68 -10.33 -1.14
N TYR A 73 -23.66 -10.41 -1.99
CA TYR A 73 -23.81 -10.63 -3.44
C TYR A 73 -22.93 -11.78 -3.93
N TYR A 74 -23.30 -12.35 -5.08
CA TYR A 74 -22.55 -13.41 -5.74
C TYR A 74 -21.28 -12.86 -6.42
N GLY A 75 -20.19 -12.78 -5.66
CA GLY A 75 -18.82 -12.61 -6.16
C GLY A 75 -18.50 -11.26 -6.82
N LEU A 76 -17.56 -10.51 -6.25
CA LEU A 76 -17.07 -9.29 -6.91
C LEU A 76 -16.14 -9.59 -8.08
N THR A 77 -16.37 -8.95 -9.22
CA THR A 77 -15.44 -9.03 -10.36
C THR A 77 -14.27 -8.08 -10.12
N LEU A 78 -13.07 -8.48 -10.57
CA LEU A 78 -11.88 -7.62 -10.55
C LEU A 78 -12.07 -6.27 -11.26
N MET A 79 -13.02 -6.20 -12.20
CA MET A 79 -13.41 -4.95 -12.88
C MET A 79 -14.16 -4.00 -11.96
N ASP A 80 -15.03 -4.52 -11.10
CA ASP A 80 -15.81 -3.72 -10.16
C ASP A 80 -14.88 -3.08 -9.12
N VAL A 81 -13.91 -3.84 -8.60
CA VAL A 81 -12.86 -3.31 -7.71
C VAL A 81 -12.13 -2.11 -8.35
N ARG A 82 -11.78 -2.23 -9.64
CA ARG A 82 -11.08 -1.16 -10.37
C ARG A 82 -11.95 0.07 -10.61
N ARG A 83 -13.25 -0.10 -10.84
CA ARG A 83 -14.20 1.00 -11.01
C ARG A 83 -14.46 1.72 -9.68
N MET A 84 -14.65 0.97 -8.60
CA MET A 84 -14.86 1.53 -7.26
C MET A 84 -13.63 2.30 -6.78
N ALA A 85 -12.42 1.78 -7.05
CA ALA A 85 -11.19 2.50 -6.73
C ALA A 85 -11.08 3.85 -7.46
N TYR A 86 -11.53 3.93 -8.71
CA TYR A 86 -11.61 5.19 -9.44
C TYR A 86 -12.65 6.13 -8.80
N GLN A 87 -13.86 5.63 -8.54
CA GLN A 87 -14.92 6.43 -7.92
C GLN A 87 -14.53 7.00 -6.56
N LEU A 88 -13.85 6.22 -5.72
CA LEU A 88 -13.33 6.68 -4.43
C LEU A 88 -12.24 7.73 -4.61
N ALA A 89 -11.33 7.55 -5.57
CA ALA A 89 -10.30 8.54 -5.85
C ALA A 89 -10.88 9.87 -6.33
N THR A 90 -11.90 9.83 -7.20
CA THR A 90 -12.59 11.03 -7.68
C THR A 90 -13.39 11.70 -6.56
N ARG A 91 -14.12 10.94 -5.72
CA ARG A 91 -14.90 11.48 -4.59
C ARG A 91 -14.04 12.18 -3.55
N ASN A 92 -12.85 11.64 -3.29
CA ASN A 92 -11.90 12.20 -2.33
C ASN A 92 -10.94 13.21 -2.98
N GLU A 93 -11.16 13.59 -4.24
CA GLU A 93 -10.35 14.55 -5.00
C GLU A 93 -8.85 14.21 -5.00
N ILE A 94 -8.52 12.92 -4.98
CA ILE A 94 -7.13 12.44 -4.92
C ILE A 94 -6.55 12.47 -6.33
N PRO A 95 -5.41 13.18 -6.55
CA PRO A 95 -4.71 13.14 -7.82
C PRO A 95 -4.29 11.72 -8.17
N ASN A 96 -4.91 11.15 -9.19
CA ASN A 96 -4.72 9.77 -9.58
C ASN A 96 -4.37 9.65 -11.07
N PRO A 97 -3.50 8.68 -11.46
CA PRO A 97 -3.15 8.44 -12.85
C PRO A 97 -4.17 7.52 -13.55
N PHE A 98 -5.39 7.38 -13.03
CA PHE A 98 -6.37 6.46 -13.59
C PHE A 98 -6.90 7.03 -14.91
N ILE A 99 -6.84 6.20 -15.95
CA ILE A 99 -7.25 6.56 -17.31
C ILE A 99 -8.58 5.86 -17.58
N LYS A 100 -9.57 6.57 -18.14
CA LYS A 100 -10.88 6.02 -18.56
C LYS A 100 -11.71 5.41 -17.42
N GLU A 101 -11.77 6.09 -16.27
CA GLU A 101 -12.68 5.72 -15.17
C GLU A 101 -12.44 4.35 -14.54
N VAL A 102 -11.25 3.79 -14.75
CA VAL A 102 -10.85 2.49 -14.19
C VAL A 102 -9.45 2.55 -13.63
N ALA A 103 -9.26 1.93 -12.46
CA ALA A 103 -7.92 1.70 -11.93
C ALA A 103 -7.14 0.72 -12.82
N GLY A 104 -5.86 1.01 -13.04
CA GLY A 104 -4.99 0.19 -13.88
C GLY A 104 -4.77 -1.23 -13.33
N ARG A 105 -4.42 -2.17 -14.20
CA ARG A 105 -4.15 -3.57 -13.80
C ARG A 105 -3.04 -3.68 -12.75
N ALA A 106 -1.95 -2.94 -12.92
CA ALA A 106 -0.86 -2.91 -11.95
C ALA A 106 -1.30 -2.42 -10.57
N TRP A 107 -2.22 -1.45 -10.51
CA TRP A 107 -2.78 -0.98 -9.24
C TRP A 107 -3.53 -2.11 -8.52
N LEU A 108 -4.38 -2.85 -9.26
CA LEU A 108 -5.12 -3.98 -8.70
C LEU A 108 -4.15 -5.06 -8.19
N ASP A 109 -3.15 -5.45 -8.98
CA ASP A 109 -2.18 -6.48 -8.57
C ASP A 109 -1.48 -6.09 -7.25
N HIS A 110 -1.10 -4.82 -7.10
CA HIS A 110 -0.51 -4.32 -5.86
C HIS A 110 -1.52 -4.25 -4.71
N PHE A 111 -2.76 -3.83 -4.96
CA PHE A 111 -3.82 -3.78 -3.96
C PHE A 111 -4.12 -5.18 -3.39
N LEU A 112 -4.24 -6.18 -4.26
CA LEU A 112 -4.48 -7.56 -3.85
C LEU A 112 -3.28 -8.17 -3.13
N ASN A 113 -2.05 -7.82 -3.51
CA ASN A 113 -0.88 -8.29 -2.79
C ASN A 113 -0.76 -7.71 -1.38
N ARG A 114 -1.23 -6.47 -1.16
CA ARG A 114 -1.29 -5.86 0.18
C ARG A 114 -2.35 -6.50 1.07
N HIS A 115 -3.53 -6.77 0.49
CA HIS A 115 -4.71 -7.25 1.22
C HIS A 115 -4.98 -8.73 1.06
N LYS A 116 -3.96 -9.52 0.69
CA LYS A 116 -4.08 -10.97 0.47
C LYS A 116 -4.62 -11.74 1.68
N ASN A 117 -4.42 -11.19 2.88
CA ASN A 117 -4.85 -11.80 4.14
C ASN A 117 -6.33 -11.52 4.44
N GLU A 118 -6.88 -10.44 3.90
CA GLU A 118 -8.24 -9.95 4.20
C GLU A 118 -9.20 -10.26 3.05
N LEU A 119 -8.74 -10.16 1.81
CA LEU A 119 -9.51 -10.42 0.60
C LEU A 119 -9.18 -11.81 0.04
N SER A 120 -10.06 -12.77 0.28
CA SER A 120 -9.96 -14.10 -0.33
C SER A 120 -10.69 -14.09 -1.67
N ILE A 121 -10.05 -13.58 -2.72
CA ILE A 121 -10.67 -13.65 -4.06
C ILE A 121 -10.81 -15.11 -4.45
N ARG A 122 -12.05 -15.59 -4.48
CA ARG A 122 -12.37 -16.87 -5.09
C ARG A 122 -11.94 -16.81 -6.54
N LYS A 123 -10.91 -17.58 -6.90
CA LYS A 123 -10.70 -17.91 -8.31
C LYS A 123 -11.99 -18.58 -8.78
N PRO A 124 -12.58 -18.19 -9.92
CA PRO A 124 -13.67 -18.96 -10.48
C PRO A 124 -13.12 -20.37 -10.75
N THR A 125 -13.43 -21.31 -9.86
CA THR A 125 -13.32 -22.73 -10.16
C THR A 125 -14.25 -22.93 -11.32
N GLY A 126 -13.71 -23.28 -12.49
CA GLY A 126 -14.51 -23.55 -13.67
C GLY A 126 -15.52 -24.65 -13.34
N THR A 127 -16.73 -24.26 -12.94
CA THR A 127 -17.89 -25.14 -13.00
C THR A 127 -18.29 -25.16 -14.45
N TYR A 128 -17.66 -26.07 -15.20
CA TYR A 128 -18.26 -26.65 -16.38
C TYR A 128 -19.60 -27.23 -15.93
N MET A 129 -20.66 -26.43 -16.05
CA MET A 129 -22.02 -26.94 -16.04
C MET A 129 -22.17 -27.63 -17.40
N PRO A 130 -22.27 -28.97 -17.48
CA PRO A 130 -22.68 -29.59 -18.72
C PRO A 130 -24.13 -29.15 -18.97
N GLU A 131 -24.33 -28.37 -20.03
CA GLU A 131 -25.67 -28.15 -20.57
C GLU A 131 -26.28 -29.52 -20.88
N CYS A 132 -27.28 -29.94 -20.09
CA CYS A 132 -28.19 -31.00 -20.51
C CYS A 132 -29.03 -30.46 -21.67
N LYS A 133 -28.61 -30.76 -22.89
CA LYS A 133 -29.49 -30.67 -24.06
C LYS A 133 -30.54 -31.78 -23.96
N VAL A 134 -31.81 -31.38 -23.92
CA VAL A 134 -32.99 -32.24 -24.16
C VAL A 134 -33.36 -32.13 -25.62
#